data_AF-A0AAW0X305-F1
#
_entry.id   AF-A0AAW0X305-F1
#
_cell.length_a   1.000
_cell.length_b   1.000
_cell.length_c   1.000
_cell.angle_alpha   90.00
_cell.angle_beta   90.00
_cell.angle_gamma   90.00
#
_symmetry.space_group_name_H-M   'P 1'
#
loop_
_entity.id
_entity.type
_entity.pdbx_description
1 polymer ?
#
loop_
_entity_poly.entity_id
_entity_poly.type
_entity_poly.pdbx_seq_one_letter_code
_entity_poly.pdbx_strand_id
1 'polypeptide(L)'
;MNHYLHCPSFNEHLMTAISCFQHAIQLYIDHKKPALAASLSVELGQALRSLGRPSEALTHLRIAADLHATSPFHHLTCLGYIASCKIELGDLHGALMMFTQMATIIEQTAEQPLTGAYKDILARCEISSLLILLTLQPLPQHTKPPHAQLLEKYSWNTSDLQKFNVPYDDAELVVLLQSLVLTCQGRDTQALATLSQHLTRLLGPEHLHLLHTLVTEMNRT
;
A
#
# COMPACT_ATOMS: atom_id res chain seq x y z
N MET A 1 -24.23 21.94 -3.22
CA MET A 1 -25.18 22.35 -4.26
C MET A 1 -24.67 21.89 -5.64
N ASN A 2 -24.51 20.56 -5.85
CA ASN A 2 -23.96 19.97 -7.09
C ASN A 2 -24.69 18.65 -7.42
N HIS A 3 -26.01 18.68 -7.53
CA HIS A 3 -26.84 17.53 -7.92
C HIS A 3 -27.51 17.68 -9.29
N TYR A 4 -27.13 18.70 -10.09
CA TYR A 4 -27.85 19.10 -11.31
C TYR A 4 -26.98 19.29 -12.56
N LEU A 5 -25.93 18.49 -12.74
CA LEU A 5 -25.31 18.30 -14.06
C LEU A 5 -25.10 16.80 -14.29
N HIS A 6 -26.23 16.10 -14.49
CA HIS A 6 -26.26 14.77 -15.11
C HIS A 6 -25.93 14.95 -16.60
N CYS A 7 -24.67 15.28 -16.91
CA CYS A 7 -24.20 15.37 -18.28
C CYS A 7 -23.88 13.95 -18.77
N PRO A 8 -24.71 13.31 -19.62
CA PRO A 8 -24.36 12.02 -20.22
C PRO A 8 -23.01 12.07 -20.95
N SER A 9 -22.61 13.26 -21.41
CA SER A 9 -21.34 13.51 -22.07
C SER A 9 -20.11 13.20 -21.22
N PHE A 10 -20.08 13.46 -19.90
CA PHE A 10 -18.85 13.21 -19.12
C PHE A 10 -18.52 11.71 -19.06
N ASN A 11 -19.52 10.88 -18.79
CA ASN A 11 -19.32 9.44 -18.72
C ASN A 11 -19.06 8.85 -20.12
N GLU A 12 -19.74 9.35 -21.15
CA GLU A 12 -19.47 8.97 -22.55
C GLU A 12 -18.04 9.34 -22.96
N HIS A 13 -17.59 10.57 -22.68
CA HIS A 13 -16.22 11.01 -22.94
C HIS A 13 -15.20 10.16 -22.19
N LEU A 14 -15.46 9.84 -20.92
CA LEU A 14 -14.60 8.96 -20.13
C LEU A 14 -14.53 7.55 -20.73
N MET A 15 -15.66 6.96 -21.10
CA MET A 15 -15.69 5.63 -21.74
C MET A 15 -14.99 5.63 -23.10
N THR A 16 -15.15 6.68 -23.90
CA THR A 16 -14.41 6.82 -25.17
C THR A 16 -12.91 6.96 -24.92
N ALA A 17 -12.49 7.74 -23.94
CA ALA A 17 -11.08 7.87 -23.58
C ALA A 17 -10.48 6.53 -23.14
N ILE A 18 -11.17 5.79 -22.25
CA ILE A 18 -10.76 4.45 -21.82
C ILE A 18 -10.61 3.53 -23.03
N SER A 19 -11.56 3.54 -23.96
CA SER A 19 -11.51 2.73 -25.18
C SER A 19 -10.33 3.10 -26.08
N CYS A 20 -10.03 4.40 -26.25
CA CYS A 20 -8.85 4.87 -26.98
C CYS A 20 -7.54 4.38 -26.32
N PHE A 21 -7.44 4.46 -24.99
CA PHE A 21 -6.28 3.93 -24.26
C PHE A 21 -6.14 2.42 -24.44
N GLN A 22 -7.23 1.66 -24.30
CA GLN A 22 -7.22 0.21 -24.49
C GLN A 22 -6.77 -0.17 -25.90
N HIS A 23 -7.23 0.55 -26.93
CA HIS A 23 -6.79 0.33 -28.30
C HIS A 23 -5.31 0.64 -28.49
N ALA A 24 -4.82 1.74 -27.91
CA ALA A 24 -3.40 2.09 -27.95
C ALA A 24 -2.53 1.04 -27.23
N ILE A 25 -2.95 0.55 -26.06
CA ILE A 25 -2.27 -0.52 -25.31
C ILE A 25 -2.15 -1.78 -26.17
N GLN A 26 -3.24 -2.22 -26.81
CA GLN A 26 -3.23 -3.38 -27.69
C GLN A 26 -2.26 -3.18 -28.88
N LEU A 27 -2.29 -2.00 -29.51
CA LEU A 27 -1.38 -1.67 -30.59
C LEU A 27 0.10 -1.79 -30.18
N TYR A 28 0.46 -1.29 -28.98
CA TYR A 28 1.83 -1.40 -28.49
C TYR A 28 2.25 -2.83 -28.14
N ILE A 29 1.31 -3.66 -27.67
CA ILE A 29 1.53 -5.09 -27.47
C ILE A 29 1.80 -5.78 -28.82
N ASP A 30 0.99 -5.50 -29.83
CA ASP A 30 1.13 -6.07 -31.18
C ASP A 30 2.47 -5.68 -31.83
N HIS A 31 2.93 -4.45 -31.57
CA HIS A 31 4.23 -3.94 -32.03
C HIS A 31 5.42 -4.39 -31.15
N LYS A 32 5.22 -5.33 -30.22
CA LYS A 32 6.25 -5.88 -29.32
C LYS A 32 6.95 -4.83 -28.44
N LYS A 33 6.21 -3.79 -28.02
CA LYS A 33 6.69 -2.75 -27.09
C LYS A 33 5.92 -2.80 -25.76
N PRO A 34 6.07 -3.87 -24.96
CA PRO A 34 5.27 -4.07 -23.74
C PRO A 34 5.54 -3.02 -22.66
N ALA A 35 6.74 -2.44 -22.60
CA ALA A 35 7.06 -1.38 -21.65
C ALA A 35 6.18 -0.12 -21.84
N LEU A 36 5.94 0.29 -23.09
CA LEU A 36 5.06 1.44 -23.37
C LEU A 36 3.59 1.11 -23.09
N ALA A 37 3.16 -0.11 -23.44
CA ALA A 37 1.82 -0.59 -23.14
C ALA A 37 1.56 -0.62 -21.62
N ALA A 38 2.57 -1.02 -20.84
CA ALA A 38 2.51 -1.03 -19.39
C ALA A 38 2.44 0.38 -18.81
N SER A 39 3.28 1.32 -19.25
CA SER A 39 3.22 2.73 -18.81
C SER A 39 1.86 3.36 -19.08
N LEU A 40 1.29 3.18 -20.27
CA LEU A 40 -0.06 3.67 -20.58
C LEU A 40 -1.14 3.03 -19.71
N SER A 41 -0.99 1.74 -19.40
CA SER A 41 -1.90 1.04 -18.49
C SER A 41 -1.81 1.57 -17.05
N VAL A 42 -0.61 1.95 -16.59
CA VAL A 42 -0.43 2.62 -15.28
C VAL A 42 -1.08 3.99 -15.28
N GLU A 43 -0.83 4.82 -16.30
CA GLU A 43 -1.41 6.16 -16.41
C GLU A 43 -2.95 6.11 -16.40
N LEU A 44 -3.54 5.20 -17.19
CA LEU A 44 -4.98 4.99 -17.19
C LEU A 44 -5.50 4.56 -15.81
N GLY A 45 -4.81 3.61 -15.16
CA GLY A 45 -5.17 3.15 -13.81
C GLY A 45 -5.11 4.28 -12.77
N GLN A 46 -4.07 5.12 -12.80
CA GLN A 46 -3.95 6.26 -11.91
C GLN A 46 -5.00 7.33 -12.16
N ALA A 47 -5.34 7.61 -13.42
CA ALA A 47 -6.41 8.53 -13.78
C ALA A 47 -7.78 8.01 -13.29
N LEU A 48 -8.06 6.71 -13.43
CA LEU A 48 -9.28 6.11 -12.90
C LEU A 48 -9.35 6.17 -11.37
N ARG A 49 -8.21 5.96 -10.70
CA ARG A 49 -8.10 6.11 -9.25
C ARG A 49 -8.39 7.55 -8.81
N SER A 50 -7.82 8.55 -9.47
CA SER A 50 -8.07 9.97 -9.13
C SER A 50 -9.51 10.42 -9.40
N LEU A 51 -10.21 9.74 -10.32
CA LEU A 51 -11.66 9.91 -10.56
C LEU A 51 -12.54 9.16 -9.55
N GLY A 52 -11.96 8.50 -8.53
CA GLY A 52 -12.71 7.75 -7.52
C GLY A 52 -13.23 6.39 -7.98
N ARG A 53 -12.63 5.80 -9.02
CA ARG A 53 -12.96 4.45 -9.55
C ARG A 53 -11.82 3.44 -9.31
N PRO A 54 -11.40 3.17 -8.06
CA PRO A 54 -10.26 2.30 -7.76
C PRO A 54 -10.49 0.83 -8.18
N SER A 55 -11.74 0.37 -8.24
CA SER A 55 -12.08 -0.99 -8.70
C SER A 55 -11.71 -1.23 -10.16
N GLU A 56 -11.94 -0.24 -11.03
CA GLU A 56 -11.58 -0.32 -12.45
C GLU A 56 -10.09 -0.07 -12.68
N ALA A 57 -9.50 0.84 -11.89
CA ALA A 57 -8.07 1.06 -11.86
C ALA A 57 -7.28 -0.23 -11.61
N LEU A 58 -7.76 -1.09 -10.69
CA LEU A 58 -7.13 -2.37 -10.39
C LEU A 58 -6.96 -3.27 -11.61
N THR A 59 -7.95 -3.33 -12.50
CA THR A 59 -7.88 -4.17 -13.70
C THR A 59 -6.74 -3.71 -14.61
N HIS A 60 -6.61 -2.40 -14.82
CA HIS A 60 -5.55 -1.82 -15.65
C HIS A 60 -4.17 -1.91 -15.01
N LEU A 61 -4.08 -1.69 -13.69
CA LEU A 61 -2.83 -1.80 -12.96
C LEU A 61 -2.30 -3.24 -12.90
N ARG A 62 -3.18 -4.25 -12.85
CA ARG A 62 -2.79 -5.66 -12.94
C ARG A 62 -2.19 -6.00 -14.30
N ILE A 63 -2.83 -5.56 -15.38
CA ILE A 63 -2.28 -5.71 -16.74
C ILE A 63 -0.90 -5.06 -16.83
N ALA A 64 -0.74 -3.85 -16.27
CA ALA A 64 0.56 -3.18 -16.23
C ALA A 64 1.62 -3.97 -15.45
N ALA A 65 1.25 -4.55 -14.30
CA ALA A 65 2.15 -5.36 -13.48
C ALA A 65 2.64 -6.61 -14.22
N ASP A 66 1.73 -7.28 -14.95
CA ASP A 66 2.05 -8.47 -15.76
C ASP A 66 3.00 -8.11 -16.92
N LEU A 67 2.78 -6.98 -17.58
CA LEU A 67 3.64 -6.48 -18.66
C LEU A 67 5.02 -6.03 -18.16
N HIS A 68 5.12 -5.54 -16.92
CA HIS A 68 6.37 -5.12 -16.27
C HIS A 68 7.12 -6.25 -15.56
N ALA A 69 6.72 -7.52 -15.69
CA ALA A 69 7.36 -8.64 -14.99
C ALA A 69 8.88 -8.76 -15.24
N THR A 70 9.40 -8.22 -16.35
CA THR A 70 10.83 -8.20 -16.68
C THR A 70 11.63 -7.11 -15.96
N SER A 71 10.97 -6.10 -15.38
CA SER A 71 11.61 -5.00 -14.66
C SER A 71 11.11 -4.95 -13.20
N PRO A 72 11.89 -5.48 -12.25
CA PRO A 72 11.47 -5.61 -10.84
C PRO A 72 11.02 -4.28 -10.22
N PHE A 73 11.72 -3.19 -10.50
CA PHE A 73 11.40 -1.87 -9.96
C PHE A 73 10.03 -1.34 -10.43
N HIS A 74 9.74 -1.46 -11.73
CA HIS A 74 8.45 -1.03 -12.29
C HIS A 74 7.32 -1.95 -11.83
N HIS A 75 7.59 -3.25 -11.72
CA HIS A 75 6.63 -4.21 -11.18
C HIS A 75 6.27 -3.88 -9.72
N LEU A 76 7.26 -3.61 -8.85
CA LEU A 76 7.04 -3.19 -7.47
C LEU A 76 6.23 -1.89 -7.37
N THR A 77 6.50 -0.94 -8.25
CA THR A 77 5.74 0.32 -8.31
C THR A 77 4.27 0.06 -8.65
N CYS A 78 4.00 -0.84 -9.61
CA CYS A 78 2.63 -1.24 -9.96
C CYS A 78 1.92 -1.96 -8.79
N LEU A 79 2.61 -2.88 -8.12
CA LEU A 79 2.08 -3.54 -6.91
C LEU A 79 1.75 -2.53 -5.81
N GLY A 80 2.58 -1.50 -5.63
CA GLY A 80 2.32 -0.41 -4.69
C GLY A 80 1.04 0.38 -5.01
N TYR A 81 0.73 0.62 -6.29
CA TYR A 81 -0.53 1.25 -6.69
C TYR A 81 -1.73 0.32 -6.50
N ILE A 82 -1.57 -0.98 -6.76
CA ILE A 82 -2.59 -1.99 -6.50
C ILE A 82 -2.91 -2.04 -5.00
N ALA A 83 -1.89 -2.04 -4.14
CA ALA A 83 -2.04 -2.02 -2.69
C ALA A 83 -2.82 -0.77 -2.24
N SER A 84 -2.48 0.42 -2.77
CA SER A 84 -3.25 1.64 -2.47
C SER A 84 -4.71 1.54 -2.89
N CYS A 85 -5.01 1.02 -4.09
CA CYS A 85 -6.40 0.85 -4.54
C CYS A 85 -7.16 -0.15 -3.66
N LYS A 86 -6.49 -1.19 -3.18
CA LYS A 86 -7.07 -2.18 -2.25
C LYS A 86 -7.40 -1.57 -0.90
N ILE A 87 -6.53 -0.69 -0.38
CA ILE A 87 -6.79 0.08 0.84
C ILE A 87 -8.02 0.98 0.67
N GLU A 88 -8.10 1.72 -0.44
CA GLU A 88 -9.25 2.60 -0.74
C GLU A 88 -10.57 1.85 -0.86
N LEU A 89 -10.53 0.59 -1.32
CA LEU A 89 -11.70 -0.30 -1.39
C LEU A 89 -12.03 -0.99 -0.05
N GLY A 90 -11.20 -0.81 0.99
CA GLY A 90 -11.34 -1.48 2.28
C GLY A 90 -10.88 -2.95 2.30
N ASP A 91 -10.30 -3.46 1.21
CA ASP A 91 -9.73 -4.82 1.16
C ASP A 91 -8.33 -4.83 1.77
N LEU A 92 -8.28 -4.73 3.10
CA LEU A 92 -7.03 -4.69 3.86
C LEU A 92 -6.25 -6.01 3.78
N HIS A 93 -6.93 -7.15 3.67
CA HIS A 93 -6.26 -8.45 3.51
C HIS A 93 -5.56 -8.54 2.14
N GLY A 94 -6.23 -8.11 1.08
CA GLY A 94 -5.64 -8.02 -0.26
C GLY A 94 -4.45 -7.06 -0.28
N ALA A 95 -4.54 -5.91 0.39
CA ALA A 95 -3.42 -4.97 0.50
C ALA A 95 -2.21 -5.58 1.23
N LEU A 96 -2.43 -6.26 2.35
CA LEU A 96 -1.38 -6.95 3.12
C LEU A 96 -0.65 -8.01 2.28
N MET A 97 -1.40 -8.75 1.45
CA MET A 97 -0.82 -9.71 0.51
C MET A 97 0.10 -9.05 -0.51
N MET A 98 -0.28 -7.89 -1.05
CA MET A 98 0.56 -7.15 -2.00
C MET A 98 1.85 -6.64 -1.34
N PHE A 99 1.78 -6.06 -0.13
CA PHE A 99 2.98 -5.60 0.59
C PHE A 99 3.94 -6.74 0.92
N THR A 100 3.41 -7.91 1.28
CA THR A 100 4.22 -9.11 1.52
C THR A 100 4.91 -9.56 0.23
N GLN A 101 4.17 -9.61 -0.88
CA GLN A 101 4.72 -9.94 -2.18
C GLN A 101 5.84 -8.96 -2.58
N MET A 102 5.64 -7.66 -2.37
CA MET A 102 6.66 -6.64 -2.63
C MET A 102 7.93 -6.87 -1.81
N ALA A 103 7.81 -7.18 -0.50
CA ALA A 103 8.96 -7.50 0.33
C ALA A 103 9.73 -8.73 -0.19
N THR A 104 9.02 -9.81 -0.54
CA THR A 104 9.66 -11.02 -1.08
C THR A 104 10.38 -10.79 -2.41
N ILE A 105 9.82 -9.95 -3.30
CA ILE A 105 10.47 -9.60 -4.57
C ILE A 105 11.76 -8.82 -4.33
N ILE A 106 11.75 -7.90 -3.36
CA ILE A 106 12.95 -7.12 -3.01
C ILE A 106 14.03 -8.04 -2.42
N GLU A 107 13.66 -8.97 -1.54
CA GLU A 107 14.60 -9.96 -0.99
C GLU A 107 15.22 -10.87 -2.06
N GLN A 108 14.45 -11.20 -3.10
CA GLN A 108 14.92 -12.07 -4.21
C GLN A 108 15.73 -11.32 -5.26
N THR A 109 15.47 -10.03 -5.47
CA THR A 109 16.04 -9.25 -6.57
C THR A 109 17.20 -8.35 -6.13
N ALA A 110 17.17 -7.83 -4.89
CA ALA A 110 18.14 -6.83 -4.47
C ALA A 110 19.49 -7.47 -4.11
N GLU A 111 20.52 -7.09 -4.85
CA GLU A 111 21.90 -7.30 -4.43
C GLU A 111 22.22 -6.38 -3.24
N GLN A 112 22.93 -6.90 -2.24
CA GLN A 112 23.36 -6.13 -1.08
C GLN A 112 24.58 -5.26 -1.46
N PRO A 113 24.61 -3.96 -1.10
CA PRO A 113 23.64 -3.22 -0.29
C PRO A 113 22.43 -2.70 -1.08
N LEU A 114 21.25 -2.75 -0.45
CA LEU A 114 19.99 -2.21 -0.99
C LEU A 114 20.11 -0.72 -1.38
N THR A 115 19.69 -0.40 -2.61
CA THR A 115 19.53 0.99 -3.07
C THR A 115 18.48 1.73 -2.23
N GLY A 116 18.65 3.04 -2.04
CA GLY A 116 17.70 3.89 -1.30
C GLY A 116 16.23 3.70 -1.74
N ALA A 117 15.97 3.59 -3.04
CA ALA A 117 14.62 3.39 -3.54
C ALA A 117 13.97 2.07 -3.07
N TYR A 118 14.74 0.98 -2.96
CA TYR A 118 14.23 -0.27 -2.40
C TYR A 118 14.00 -0.18 -0.88
N LYS A 119 14.84 0.59 -0.17
CA LYS A 119 14.63 0.86 1.27
C LYS A 119 13.35 1.64 1.51
N ASP A 120 13.08 2.67 0.71
CA ASP A 120 11.84 3.46 0.81
C ASP A 120 10.59 2.59 0.58
N ILE A 121 10.65 1.70 -0.41
CA ILE A 121 9.56 0.75 -0.68
C ILE A 121 9.38 -0.21 0.50
N LEU A 122 10.47 -0.76 1.05
CA LEU A 122 10.40 -1.65 2.22
C LEU A 122 9.84 -0.93 3.46
N ALA A 123 10.25 0.32 3.70
CA ALA A 123 9.73 1.13 4.80
C ALA A 123 8.22 1.33 4.67
N ARG A 124 7.73 1.66 3.47
CA ARG A 124 6.29 1.74 3.19
C ARG A 124 5.57 0.42 3.42
N CYS A 125 6.13 -0.69 2.92
CA CYS A 125 5.55 -2.03 3.12
C CYS A 125 5.45 -2.39 4.60
N GLU A 126 6.50 -2.13 5.38
CA GLU A 126 6.57 -2.48 6.79
C GLU A 126 5.57 -1.67 7.63
N ILE A 127 5.54 -0.34 7.46
CA ILE A 127 4.62 0.55 8.18
C ILE A 127 3.16 0.23 7.81
N SER A 128 2.86 0.08 6.52
CA SER A 128 1.50 -0.24 6.06
C SER A 128 1.04 -1.61 6.56
N SER A 129 1.92 -2.62 6.52
CA SER A 129 1.60 -3.96 7.02
C SER A 129 1.34 -3.95 8.52
N LEU A 130 2.13 -3.20 9.30
CA LEU A 130 1.93 -3.08 10.74
C LEU A 130 0.57 -2.45 11.07
N LEU A 131 0.22 -1.33 10.44
CA LEU A 131 -1.08 -0.67 10.64
C LEU A 131 -2.25 -1.57 10.24
N ILE A 132 -2.13 -2.29 9.13
CA ILE A 132 -3.16 -3.25 8.68
C ILE A 132 -3.30 -4.41 9.67
N LEU A 133 -2.20 -4.98 10.16
CA LEU A 133 -2.24 -6.09 11.12
C LEU A 133 -2.87 -5.67 12.45
N LEU A 134 -2.56 -4.47 12.94
CA LEU A 134 -3.17 -3.92 14.13
C LEU A 134 -4.68 -3.63 13.94
N THR A 135 -5.10 -3.27 12.71
CA THR A 135 -6.51 -3.03 12.38
C THR A 135 -7.29 -4.34 12.28
N LEU A 136 -6.72 -5.35 11.62
CA LEU A 136 -7.40 -6.64 11.38
C LEU A 136 -7.42 -7.55 12.61
N GLN A 137 -6.50 -7.36 13.57
CA GLN A 137 -6.28 -8.23 14.73
C GLN A 137 -6.47 -9.73 14.39
N PRO A 138 -5.73 -10.27 13.41
CA PRO A 138 -5.95 -11.63 12.95
C PRO A 138 -5.72 -12.61 14.11
N LEU A 139 -6.59 -13.62 14.24
CA LEU A 139 -6.39 -14.67 15.23
C LEU A 139 -5.02 -15.34 15.00
N PRO A 140 -4.31 -15.74 16.08
CA PRO A 140 -2.98 -16.35 15.98
C PRO A 140 -2.92 -17.56 15.03
N GLN A 141 -4.03 -18.28 14.86
CA GLN A 141 -4.15 -19.47 14.01
C GLN A 141 -4.16 -19.18 12.50
N HIS A 142 -4.49 -17.94 12.10
CA HIS A 142 -4.55 -17.52 10.69
C HIS A 142 -3.45 -16.53 10.30
N THR A 143 -2.54 -16.25 11.24
CA THR A 143 -1.45 -15.30 11.02
C THR A 143 -0.30 -16.04 10.34
N LYS A 144 0.05 -15.61 9.12
CA LYS A 144 1.21 -16.18 8.42
C LYS A 144 2.50 -15.85 9.18
N PRO A 145 3.54 -16.71 9.13
CA PRO A 145 4.82 -16.48 9.82
C PRO A 145 5.43 -15.07 9.65
N PRO A 146 5.48 -14.44 8.46
CA PRO A 146 6.06 -13.11 8.31
C PRO A 146 5.27 -12.01 9.04
N HIS A 147 3.96 -12.18 9.20
CA HIS A 147 3.11 -11.23 9.92
C HIS A 147 3.29 -11.35 11.44
N ALA A 148 3.44 -12.57 11.95
CA ALA A 148 3.74 -12.81 13.37
C ALA A 148 5.10 -12.22 13.74
N GLN A 149 6.13 -12.47 12.91
CA GLN A 149 7.46 -11.91 13.11
C GLN A 149 7.47 -10.37 13.10
N LEU A 150 6.68 -9.75 12.23
CA LEU A 150 6.55 -8.29 12.20
C LEU A 150 5.93 -7.74 13.48
N LEU A 151 4.86 -8.36 13.99
CA LEU A 151 4.25 -7.93 15.25
C LEU A 151 5.18 -8.17 16.45
N GLU A 152 5.87 -9.32 16.46
CA GLU A 152 6.86 -9.63 17.48
C GLU A 152 7.97 -8.57 17.48
N LYS A 153 8.55 -8.24 16.32
CA LYS A 153 9.58 -7.20 16.17
C LYS A 153 9.21 -5.90 16.89
N TYR A 154 7.97 -5.41 16.74
CA TYR A 154 7.51 -4.18 17.37
C TYR A 154 6.94 -4.34 18.79
N SER A 155 6.79 -5.57 19.28
CA SER A 155 6.36 -5.87 20.66
C SER A 155 7.51 -5.89 21.67
N TRP A 156 8.74 -6.18 21.22
CA TRP A 156 9.92 -6.24 22.09
C TRP A 156 10.49 -4.85 22.40
N ASN A 157 11.16 -4.71 23.55
CA ASN A 157 11.77 -3.45 23.99
C ASN A 157 12.86 -2.95 23.03
N THR A 158 13.03 -1.63 22.94
CA THR A 158 13.91 -0.88 22.01
C THR A 158 15.34 -1.42 21.90
N SER A 159 15.88 -2.06 22.95
CA SER A 159 17.23 -2.65 22.97
C SER A 159 17.43 -3.81 22.00
N ASP A 160 16.38 -4.57 21.68
CA ASP A 160 16.47 -5.71 20.75
C ASP A 160 16.25 -5.31 19.29
N LEU A 161 15.68 -4.12 19.03
CA LEU A 161 15.48 -3.60 17.67
C LEU A 161 16.77 -3.21 16.96
N GLN A 162 17.84 -2.90 17.69
CA GLN A 162 19.16 -2.71 17.06
C GLN A 162 19.66 -3.98 16.36
N LYS A 163 19.13 -5.16 16.70
CA LYS A 163 19.41 -6.42 16.03
C LYS A 163 18.53 -6.64 14.79
N PHE A 164 17.39 -5.94 14.70
CA PHE A 164 16.48 -6.02 13.55
C PHE A 164 16.81 -4.89 12.57
N ASN A 165 17.16 -5.26 11.34
CA ASN A 165 17.44 -4.28 10.29
C ASN A 165 16.13 -3.58 9.87
N VAL A 166 15.83 -2.42 10.46
CA VAL A 166 14.67 -1.59 10.09
C VAL A 166 15.02 -0.87 8.78
N PRO A 167 14.12 -0.84 7.79
CA PRO A 167 14.41 -0.22 6.49
C PRO A 167 14.46 1.33 6.52
N TYR A 168 14.22 1.95 7.66
CA TYR A 168 14.23 3.40 7.88
C TYR A 168 15.06 3.77 9.11
N ASP A 169 15.74 4.93 9.04
CA ASP A 169 16.70 5.39 10.06
C ASP A 169 16.09 6.33 11.12
N ASP A 170 14.75 6.49 11.13
CA ASP A 170 14.05 7.37 12.06
C ASP A 170 13.74 6.66 13.40
N ALA A 171 14.58 6.91 14.40
CA ALA A 171 14.43 6.33 15.74
C ALA A 171 13.16 6.81 16.46
N GLU A 172 12.68 8.03 16.20
CA GLU A 172 11.45 8.55 16.79
C GLU A 172 10.24 7.78 16.24
N LEU A 173 10.21 7.57 14.93
CA LEU A 173 9.18 6.77 14.27
C LEU A 173 9.13 5.33 14.80
N VAL A 174 10.29 4.70 15.01
CA VAL A 174 10.35 3.34 15.58
C VAL A 174 9.69 3.29 16.96
N VAL A 175 10.05 4.21 17.87
CA VAL A 175 9.50 4.24 19.24
C VAL A 175 7.99 4.51 19.23
N LEU A 176 7.53 5.40 18.36
CA LEU A 176 6.11 5.69 18.21
C LEU A 176 5.33 4.48 17.68
N LEU A 177 5.88 3.72 16.73
CA LEU A 177 5.26 2.49 16.22
C LEU A 177 5.24 1.37 17.27
N GLN A 178 6.29 1.22 18.09
CA GLN A 178 6.27 0.30 19.24
C GLN A 178 5.18 0.68 20.24
N SER A 179 5.11 1.97 20.59
CA SER A 179 4.09 2.50 21.50
C SER A 179 2.68 2.27 20.94
N LEU A 180 2.51 2.39 19.62
CA LEU A 180 1.25 2.09 18.92
C LEU A 180 0.87 0.62 19.07
N VAL A 181 1.79 -0.32 18.87
CA VAL A 181 1.53 -1.75 19.04
C VAL A 181 1.12 -2.06 20.49
N LEU A 182 1.85 -1.54 21.47
CA LEU A 182 1.57 -1.76 22.89
C LEU A 182 0.21 -1.17 23.31
N THR A 183 -0.12 0.04 22.84
CA THR A 183 -1.42 0.67 23.13
C THR A 183 -2.58 -0.07 22.48
N CYS A 184 -2.41 -0.60 21.27
CA CYS A 184 -3.41 -1.44 20.62
C CYS A 184 -3.62 -2.76 21.38
N GLN A 185 -2.55 -3.40 21.85
CA GLN A 185 -2.62 -4.63 22.66
C GLN A 185 -3.27 -4.38 24.03
N GLY A 186 -2.96 -3.25 24.66
CA GLY A 186 -3.54 -2.82 25.94
C GLY A 186 -4.96 -2.26 25.83
N ARG A 187 -5.49 -2.07 24.61
CA ARG A 187 -6.79 -1.44 24.32
C ARG A 187 -6.95 -0.05 24.96
N ASP A 188 -5.88 0.72 25.04
CA ASP A 188 -5.91 2.08 25.60
C ASP A 188 -6.25 3.10 24.50
N THR A 189 -7.54 3.46 24.43
CA THR A 189 -8.06 4.40 23.43
C THR A 189 -7.60 5.85 23.65
N GLN A 190 -7.28 6.24 24.90
CA GLN A 190 -6.81 7.61 25.21
C GLN A 190 -5.35 7.79 24.80
N ALA A 191 -4.50 6.79 25.12
CA ALA A 191 -3.11 6.79 24.68
C ALA A 191 -3.03 6.70 23.15
N LEU A 192 -3.90 5.90 22.51
CA LEU A 192 -3.97 5.79 21.06
C LEU A 192 -4.28 7.14 20.38
N ALA A 193 -5.25 7.90 20.91
CA ALA A 193 -5.58 9.23 20.37
C ALA A 193 -4.38 10.18 20.45
N THR A 194 -3.68 10.18 21.58
CA THR A 194 -2.48 11.02 21.78
C THR A 194 -1.35 10.60 20.83
N LEU A 195 -1.08 9.30 20.69
CA LEU A 195 -0.06 8.78 19.76
C LEU A 195 -0.40 9.09 18.30
N SER A 196 -1.68 9.04 17.92
CA SER A 196 -2.11 9.33 16.55
C SER A 196 -1.76 10.76 16.13
N GLN A 197 -1.85 11.73 17.05
CA GLN A 197 -1.48 13.13 16.78
C GLN A 197 0.02 13.30 16.51
N HIS A 198 0.86 12.55 17.24
CA HIS A 198 2.31 12.57 17.06
C HIS A 198 2.72 11.90 15.74
N LEU A 199 2.15 10.71 15.46
CA LEU A 199 2.36 9.98 14.21
C LEU A 199 1.88 10.76 12.97
N THR A 200 0.87 11.64 13.13
CA THR A 200 0.33 12.42 12.00
C THR A 200 1.38 13.30 11.32
N ARG A 201 2.41 13.74 12.06
CA ARG A 201 3.48 14.61 11.54
C ARG A 201 4.56 13.85 10.78
N LEU A 202 4.68 12.55 11.02
CA LEU A 202 5.76 11.70 10.50
C LEU A 202 5.30 10.77 9.37
N LEU A 203 4.00 10.53 9.26
CA LEU A 203 3.42 9.58 8.32
C LEU A 203 2.90 10.25 7.03
N GLY A 204 3.10 9.57 5.90
CA GLY A 204 2.51 9.95 4.61
C GLY A 204 0.99 9.69 4.53
N PRO A 205 0.29 10.24 3.52
CA PRO A 205 -1.18 10.26 3.45
C PRO A 205 -1.82 8.86 3.49
N GLU A 206 -1.20 7.87 2.86
CA GLU A 206 -1.69 6.48 2.88
C GLU A 206 -1.64 5.88 4.30
N HIS A 207 -0.52 6.06 4.99
CA HIS A 207 -0.36 5.59 6.37
C HIS A 207 -1.31 6.34 7.32
N LEU A 208 -1.57 7.64 7.08
CA LEU A 208 -2.55 8.41 7.84
C LEU A 208 -3.97 7.86 7.68
N HIS A 209 -4.35 7.49 6.45
CA HIS A 209 -5.64 6.88 6.20
C HIS A 209 -5.78 5.55 6.96
N LEU A 210 -4.76 4.68 6.91
CA LEU A 210 -4.74 3.43 7.67
C LEU A 210 -4.78 3.66 9.19
N LEU A 211 -4.04 4.64 9.70
CA LEU A 211 -4.03 5.01 11.12
C LEU A 211 -5.41 5.51 11.57
N HIS A 212 -6.07 6.33 10.76
CA HIS A 212 -7.44 6.76 11.05
C HIS A 212 -8.41 5.57 11.10
N THR A 213 -8.31 4.66 10.12
CA THR A 213 -9.12 3.42 10.10
C THR A 213 -8.90 2.57 11.36
N LEU A 214 -7.64 2.39 11.78
CA LEU A 214 -7.28 1.73 13.04
C LEU A 214 -7.96 2.39 14.25
N VAL A 215 -7.82 3.71 14.40
CA VAL A 215 -8.42 4.45 15.52
C VAL A 215 -9.94 4.31 15.52
N THR A 216 -10.58 4.34 14.36
CA THR A 216 -12.04 4.16 14.27
C THR A 216 -12.50 2.74 14.64
N GLU A 217 -11.76 1.71 14.24
CA GLU A 217 -12.11 0.32 14.57
C GLU A 217 -11.88 0.03 16.05
N MET A 218 -10.76 0.50 16.63
CA MET A 218 -10.47 0.35 18.06
C MET A 218 -11.47 1.06 18.98
N ASN A 219 -12.08 2.15 18.52
CA ASN A 219 -13.14 2.84 19.26
C ASN A 219 -14.52 2.18 19.11
N ARG A 220 -14.70 1.27 18.15
CA ARG A 220 -15.97 0.53 17.93
C ARG A 220 -16.04 -0.75 18.75
N THR A 221 -14.89 -1.36 19.07
CA THR A 221 -14.74 -2.59 19.85
C THR A 221 -14.67 -2.35 21.36
#